data_AF-A0A353R5U4-F1
#
_entry.id   AF-A0A353R5U4-F1
#
_cell.length_a   1.000
_cell.length_b   1.000
_cell.length_c   1.000
_cell.angle_alpha   90.00
_cell.angle_beta   90.00
_cell.angle_gamma   90.00
#
_symmetry.space_group_name_H-M   'P 1'
#
loop_
_entity.id
_entity.type
_entity.pdbx_description
1 polymer ?
#
loop_
_entity_poly.entity_id
_entity_poly.type
_entity_poly.pdbx_seq_one_letter_code
_entity_poly.pdbx_strand_id
1 'polypeptide(L)'
;MIIKKMIVHASVILSVGSVWGLIMYLLIPQWWFPAYPIIPATFLTVGIVEILLMEKSKTQNAKLYNNILIQRIIRWGILMAVLLLMIGVYHPPKVAFIVSFMGLFLVYSFLSIWLHLVGIKANRKKEQIAG
;
A
#
# COMPACT_ATOMS: atom_id res chain seq x y z
N MET A 1 18.60 0.69 5.42
CA MET A 1 17.41 -0.05 5.92
C MET A 1 16.15 0.28 5.12
N ILE A 2 15.97 1.53 4.68
CA ILE A 2 14.84 1.98 3.86
C ILE A 2 14.70 1.25 2.51
N ILE A 3 15.82 1.09 1.77
CA ILE A 3 15.85 0.39 0.48
C ILE A 3 15.34 -1.06 0.63
N LYS A 4 15.75 -1.76 1.70
CA LYS A 4 15.26 -3.12 1.99
C LYS A 4 13.75 -3.15 2.24
N LYS A 5 13.19 -2.16 2.94
CA LYS A 5 11.74 -2.05 3.15
C LYS A 5 10.98 -1.77 1.86
N MET A 6 11.52 -0.90 1.00
CA MET A 6 10.94 -0.60 -0.32
C MET A 6 10.96 -1.82 -1.24
N ILE A 7 12.08 -2.56 -1.30
CA ILE A 7 12.20 -3.78 -2.11
C ILE A 7 11.21 -4.84 -1.64
N VAL A 8 11.12 -5.09 -0.33
CA VAL A 8 10.14 -6.04 0.22
C VAL A 8 8.71 -5.59 -0.10
N HIS A 9 8.42 -4.30 0.04
CA HIS A 9 7.10 -3.77 -0.28
C HIS A 9 6.74 -3.98 -1.75
N ALA A 10 7.62 -3.55 -2.66
CA ALA A 10 7.43 -3.69 -4.10
C ALA A 10 7.32 -5.15 -4.50
N SER A 11 8.19 -6.03 -3.99
CA SER A 11 8.17 -7.45 -4.30
C SER A 11 6.85 -8.10 -3.89
N VAL A 12 6.32 -7.82 -2.69
CA VAL A 12 5.05 -8.38 -2.23
C VAL A 12 3.87 -7.86 -3.07
N ILE A 13 3.79 -6.54 -3.29
CA ILE A 13 2.69 -5.95 -4.07
C ILE A 13 2.72 -6.40 -5.53
N LEU A 14 3.90 -6.51 -6.15
CA LEU A 14 4.01 -7.01 -7.52
C LEU A 14 3.70 -8.50 -7.60
N SER A 15 4.16 -9.31 -6.66
CA SER A 15 3.89 -10.76 -6.66
C SER A 15 2.40 -11.04 -6.46
N VAL A 16 1.78 -10.40 -5.45
CA VAL A 16 0.36 -10.56 -5.17
C VAL A 16 -0.47 -9.91 -6.28
N GLY A 17 -0.08 -8.74 -6.79
CA GLY A 17 -0.74 -8.07 -7.90
C GLY A 17 -0.74 -8.91 -9.19
N SER A 18 0.36 -9.61 -9.48
CA SER A 18 0.47 -10.53 -10.61
C SER A 18 -0.39 -11.77 -10.43
N VAL A 19 -0.34 -12.43 -9.26
CA VAL A 19 -1.17 -13.62 -8.97
C VAL A 19 -2.66 -13.25 -8.99
N TRP A 20 -3.03 -12.15 -8.33
CA TRP A 20 -4.41 -11.65 -8.31
C TRP A 20 -4.84 -11.18 -9.70
N GLY A 21 -3.94 -10.60 -10.49
CA GLY A 21 -4.18 -10.19 -11.87
C GLY A 21 -4.45 -11.38 -12.79
N LEU A 22 -3.72 -12.49 -12.63
CA LEU A 22 -3.98 -13.73 -13.37
C LEU A 22 -5.35 -14.32 -13.03
N ILE A 23 -5.72 -14.33 -11.75
CA ILE A 23 -7.06 -14.75 -11.31
C ILE A 23 -8.12 -13.85 -11.94
N MET A 24 -7.91 -12.54 -11.88
CA MET A 24 -8.85 -11.56 -12.43
C MET A 24 -8.94 -11.64 -13.96
N TYR A 25 -7.86 -11.94 -14.68
CA TYR A 25 -7.87 -12.12 -16.14
C TYR A 25 -8.91 -13.14 -16.59
N LEU A 26 -9.13 -14.20 -15.80
CA LEU A 26 -10.10 -15.25 -16.08
C LEU A 26 -11.54 -14.86 -15.70
N LEU A 27 -11.70 -13.96 -14.74
CA LEU A 27 -12.99 -13.61 -14.13
C LEU A 27 -13.59 -12.29 -14.64
N ILE A 28 -12.76 -11.38 -15.16
CA ILE A 28 -13.19 -10.03 -15.53
C ILE A 28 -13.28 -9.85 -17.05
N PRO A 29 -14.16 -8.94 -17.52
CA PRO A 29 -14.25 -8.63 -18.94
C PRO A 29 -12.92 -8.11 -19.49
N GLN A 30 -12.54 -8.58 -20.67
CA GLN A 30 -11.27 -8.23 -21.33
C GLN A 30 -11.12 -6.72 -21.59
N TRP A 31 -12.22 -5.97 -21.72
CA TRP A 31 -12.18 -4.51 -21.86
C TRP A 31 -11.78 -3.78 -20.57
N TRP A 32 -11.99 -4.39 -19.41
CA TRP A 32 -11.64 -3.81 -18.10
C TRP A 32 -10.21 -4.18 -17.67
N PHE A 33 -9.72 -5.33 -18.12
CA PHE A 33 -8.40 -5.84 -17.77
C PHE A 33 -7.23 -4.88 -18.01
N PRO A 34 -7.16 -4.09 -19.09
CA PRO A 34 -6.07 -3.13 -19.31
C PRO A 34 -5.95 -2.06 -18.22
N ALA A 35 -7.04 -1.73 -17.53
CA ALA A 35 -7.04 -0.75 -16.44
C ALA A 35 -6.78 -1.37 -15.07
N TYR A 36 -6.81 -2.70 -14.94
CA TYR A 36 -6.54 -3.41 -13.69
C TYR A 36 -5.14 -3.09 -13.09
N PRO A 37 -4.04 -2.99 -13.87
CA PRO A 37 -2.71 -2.66 -13.34
C PRO A 37 -2.62 -1.32 -12.58
N ILE A 38 -3.57 -0.41 -12.79
CA ILE A 38 -3.66 0.87 -12.06
C ILE A 38 -3.84 0.62 -10.56
N ILE A 39 -4.57 -0.43 -10.17
CA ILE A 39 -4.83 -0.78 -8.77
C ILE A 39 -3.53 -1.14 -8.04
N PRO A 40 -2.76 -2.18 -8.43
CA PRO A 40 -1.50 -2.51 -7.78
C PRO A 40 -0.46 -1.39 -7.91
N ALA A 41 -0.44 -0.65 -9.02
CA ALA A 41 0.46 0.51 -9.18
C ALA A 41 0.18 1.60 -8.14
N THR A 42 -1.09 1.89 -7.86
CA THR A 42 -1.49 2.85 -6.83
C THR A 42 -1.04 2.41 -5.44
N PHE A 43 -1.25 1.13 -5.08
CA PHE A 43 -0.80 0.63 -3.78
C PHE A 43 0.73 0.67 -3.65
N LEU A 44 1.45 0.40 -4.74
CA LEU A 44 2.91 0.46 -4.76
C LEU A 44 3.43 1.89 -4.56
N THR A 45 2.86 2.89 -5.26
CA THR A 45 3.27 4.30 -5.11
C THR A 45 2.94 4.82 -3.72
N VAL A 46 1.74 4.55 -3.21
CA VAL A 46 1.32 4.96 -1.86
C VAL A 46 2.19 4.31 -0.78
N GLY A 47 2.55 3.04 -0.93
CA GLY A 47 3.48 2.36 -0.01
C GLY A 47 4.88 2.95 0.01
N ILE A 48 5.42 3.33 -1.16
CA ILE A 48 6.71 4.01 -1.23
C ILE A 48 6.65 5.36 -0.50
N VAL A 49 5.62 6.17 -0.76
CA VAL A 49 5.43 7.47 -0.10
C VAL A 49 5.33 7.29 1.42
N GLU A 50 4.59 6.28 1.88
CA GLU A 50 4.46 6.00 3.31
C GLU A 50 5.79 5.61 3.97
N ILE A 51 6.59 4.76 3.32
CA ILE A 51 7.92 4.38 3.82
C ILE A 51 8.84 5.61 3.94
N LEU A 52 8.81 6.51 2.95
CA LEU A 52 9.58 7.76 2.97
C LEU A 52 9.13 8.69 4.10
N LEU A 53 7.81 8.85 4.29
CA LEU A 53 7.25 9.65 5.38
C LEU A 53 7.58 9.08 6.76
N MET A 54 7.58 7.75 6.92
CA MET A 54 7.98 7.10 8.18
C MET A 54 9.46 7.34 8.51
N GLU A 55 10.35 7.32 7.52
CA GLU A 55 11.77 7.60 7.77
C GLU A 55 12.01 9.07 8.13
N LYS A 56 11.33 10.01 7.45
CA LYS A 56 11.39 11.44 7.79
C LYS A 56 10.82 11.72 9.19
N SER A 57 9.83 10.95 9.63
CA SER A 57 9.30 11.05 10.99
C SER A 57 10.24 10.50 12.07
N LYS A 58 11.17 9.60 11.75
CA LYS A 58 12.13 9.06 12.74
C LYS A 58 13.13 10.10 13.24
N THR A 59 13.41 11.12 12.45
CA THR A 59 14.33 12.21 12.83
C THR A 59 13.66 13.30 13.67
N GLN A 60 12.33 13.32 13.77
CA GLN A 60 11.58 14.28 14.57
C GLN A 60 10.82 13.58 15.69
N ASN A 61 11.40 13.61 16.90
CA ASN A 61 10.92 12.96 18.13
C ASN A 61 9.54 13.40 18.66
N ALA A 62 8.76 14.19 17.93
CA ALA A 62 7.48 14.71 18.41
C ALA A 62 6.31 14.13 17.60
N LYS A 63 5.50 13.28 18.28
CA LYS A 63 4.18 12.78 17.85
C LYS A 63 4.15 11.69 16.76
N LEU A 64 4.84 10.56 17.01
CA LEU A 64 4.68 9.32 16.22
C LEU A 64 3.21 8.95 15.94
N TYR A 65 2.32 9.08 16.94
CA TYR A 65 0.89 8.76 16.79
C TYR A 65 0.17 9.67 15.78
N ASN A 66 0.50 10.96 15.77
CA ASN A 66 -0.12 11.92 14.85
C ASN A 66 0.37 11.69 13.41
N ASN A 67 1.64 11.33 13.22
CA ASN A 67 2.18 10.99 11.90
C ASN A 67 1.60 9.70 11.33
N ILE A 68 1.30 8.69 12.16
CA ILE A 68 0.61 7.46 11.72
C ILE A 68 -0.81 7.77 11.25
N LEU A 69 -1.55 8.59 12.02
CA LEU A 69 -2.90 9.00 11.66
C LEU A 69 -2.91 9.82 10.35
N ILE A 70 -2.00 10.78 10.22
CA ILE A 70 -1.86 11.60 9.00
C ILE A 70 -1.51 10.73 7.78
N GLN A 71 -0.56 9.80 7.91
CA GLN A 71 -0.23 8.85 6.83
C GLN A 71 -1.43 8.00 6.42
N ARG A 72 -2.23 7.54 7.39
CA ARG A 72 -3.45 6.78 7.13
C ARG A 72 -4.50 7.64 6.42
N ILE A 73 -4.70 8.89 6.84
CA ILE A 73 -5.64 9.83 6.19
C ILE A 73 -5.21 10.13 4.75
N ILE A 74 -3.93 10.44 4.52
CA ILE A 74 -3.38 10.68 3.18
C ILE A 74 -3.59 9.46 2.29
N ARG A 75 -3.33 8.25 2.81
CA ARG A 75 -3.57 6.99 2.10
C ARG A 75 -5.03 6.83 1.68
N TRP A 76 -5.97 6.99 2.62
CA TRP A 76 -7.39 6.90 2.31
C TRP A 76 -7.83 7.98 1.31
N GLY A 77 -7.27 9.18 1.38
CA GLY A 77 -7.51 10.27 0.43
C GLY A 77 -7.05 9.94 -0.99
N ILE A 78 -5.82 9.45 -1.16
CA ILE A 78 -5.28 9.04 -2.48
C ILE A 78 -6.10 7.87 -3.03
N LEU A 79 -6.42 6.88 -2.19
CA LEU A 79 -7.23 5.74 -2.59
C LEU A 79 -8.62 6.16 -3.04
N MET A 80 -9.28 7.06 -2.32
CA MET A 80 -10.58 7.62 -2.69
C MET A 80 -10.50 8.33 -4.05
N ALA A 81 -9.48 9.17 -4.25
CA ALA A 81 -9.28 9.90 -5.50
C ALA A 81 -9.09 8.96 -6.71
N VAL A 82 -8.22 7.94 -6.56
CA VAL A 82 -8.00 6.93 -7.61
C VAL A 82 -9.26 6.13 -7.89
N LEU A 83 -10.02 5.78 -6.86
CA LEU A 83 -11.26 5.02 -6.98
C LEU A 83 -12.31 5.83 -7.76
N LEU A 84 -12.46 7.14 -7.46
CA LEU A 84 -13.34 8.04 -8.21
C LEU A 84 -12.89 8.21 -9.67
N LEU A 85 -11.60 8.38 -9.92
CA LEU A 85 -11.05 8.47 -11.28
C LEU A 85 -11.29 7.20 -12.09
N MET A 86 -11.06 6.02 -11.49
CA MET A 86 -11.29 4.75 -12.18
C MET A 86 -12.78 4.53 -12.51
N ILE A 87 -13.69 4.89 -11.59
CA ILE A 87 -15.13 4.82 -11.85
C ILE A 87 -15.54 5.78 -12.97
N GLY A 88 -15.02 7.02 -12.95
CA GLY A 88 -15.37 8.06 -13.92
C GLY A 88 -14.85 7.80 -15.33
N VAL A 89 -13.65 7.23 -15.47
CA VAL A 89 -13.02 7.02 -16.79
C VAL A 89 -13.44 5.70 -17.42
N TYR A 90 -13.55 4.63 -16.63
CA TYR A 90 -13.63 3.28 -17.18
C TYR A 90 -14.91 2.52 -16.86
N HIS A 91 -15.79 3.05 -16.00
CA HIS A 91 -17.08 2.42 -15.66
C HIS A 91 -16.99 0.91 -15.36
N PRO A 92 -16.15 0.49 -14.40
CA PRO A 92 -15.83 -0.91 -14.25
C PRO A 92 -17.01 -1.74 -13.72
N PRO A 93 -17.00 -3.06 -13.95
CA PRO A 93 -17.99 -3.96 -13.37
C PRO A 93 -17.88 -3.90 -11.84
N LYS A 94 -18.97 -3.53 -11.16
CA LYS A 94 -18.99 -3.23 -9.71
C LYS A 94 -18.33 -4.33 -8.87
N VAL A 95 -18.69 -5.59 -9.13
CA VAL A 95 -18.20 -6.75 -8.36
C VAL A 95 -16.70 -6.97 -8.59
N ALA A 96 -16.26 -7.00 -9.86
CA ALA A 96 -14.86 -7.21 -10.21
C ALA A 96 -13.95 -6.11 -9.63
N PHE A 97 -14.41 -4.86 -9.71
CA PHE A 97 -13.69 -3.72 -9.16
C PHE A 97 -13.55 -3.78 -7.65
N ILE A 98 -14.66 -4.02 -6.94
CA ILE A 98 -14.67 -4.10 -5.48
C ILE A 98 -13.78 -5.25 -4.99
N VAL A 99 -13.89 -6.44 -5.60
CA VAL A 99 -13.09 -7.61 -5.19
C VAL A 99 -11.60 -7.38 -5.47
N SER A 100 -11.26 -6.79 -6.62
CA SER A 100 -9.88 -6.43 -6.95
C SER A 100 -9.29 -5.43 -5.97
N PHE A 101 -10.06 -4.38 -5.68
CA PHE A 101 -9.65 -3.31 -4.80
C PHE A 101 -9.53 -3.77 -3.35
N MET A 102 -10.53 -4.48 -2.80
CA MET A 102 -10.51 -4.99 -1.43
C MET A 102 -9.42 -6.04 -1.22
N GLY A 103 -9.21 -6.95 -2.18
CA GLY A 103 -8.15 -7.97 -2.07
C GLY A 103 -6.76 -7.33 -1.94
N LEU A 104 -6.42 -6.42 -2.86
CA LEU A 104 -5.16 -5.68 -2.81
C LEU A 104 -5.05 -4.75 -1.59
N PHE A 105 -6.15 -4.09 -1.22
CA PHE A 105 -6.21 -3.24 -0.05
C PHE A 105 -5.89 -3.99 1.25
N LEU A 106 -6.43 -5.19 1.43
CA LEU A 106 -6.17 -6.03 2.60
C LEU A 106 -4.70 -6.43 2.68
N VAL A 107 -4.14 -6.95 1.58
CA VAL A 107 -2.74 -7.36 1.51
C VAL A 107 -1.81 -6.19 1.82
N TYR A 108 -2.06 -5.05 1.20
CA TYR A 108 -1.32 -3.82 1.46
C TYR A 108 -1.45 -3.37 2.92
N SER A 109 -2.65 -3.45 3.51
CA SER A 109 -2.89 -3.06 4.90
C SER A 109 -2.13 -3.94 5.88
N PHE A 110 -2.16 -5.27 5.69
CA PHE A 110 -1.36 -6.21 6.48
C PHE A 110 0.13 -5.93 6.35
N LEU A 111 0.62 -5.72 5.13
CA LEU A 111 2.03 -5.44 4.87
C LEU A 111 2.50 -4.13 5.52
N SER A 112 1.68 -3.08 5.46
CA SER A 112 1.98 -1.79 6.08
C SER A 112 2.04 -1.91 7.62
N ILE A 113 1.09 -2.61 8.24
CA ILE A 113 1.10 -2.87 9.69
C ILE A 113 2.34 -3.69 10.08
N TRP A 114 2.68 -4.73 9.32
CA TRP A 114 3.86 -5.55 9.55
C TRP A 114 5.16 -4.73 9.48
N LEU A 115 5.32 -3.91 8.43
CA LEU A 115 6.49 -3.03 8.26
C LEU A 115 6.63 -2.01 9.39
N HIS A 116 5.49 -1.54 9.92
CA HIS A 116 5.45 -0.63 11.06
C HIS A 116 5.89 -1.34 12.35
N LEU A 117 5.33 -2.52 12.65
CA LEU A 117 5.67 -3.33 13.83
C LEU A 117 7.15 -3.75 13.84
N VAL A 118 7.68 -4.19 12.70
CA VAL A 118 9.10 -4.53 12.55
C VAL A 118 9.98 -3.29 12.74
N GLY A 119 9.53 -2.12 12.27
CA GLY A 119 10.19 -0.84 12.51
C GLY A 119 10.30 -0.47 13.99
N ILE A 120 9.24 -0.69 14.77
CA ILE A 120 9.20 -0.43 16.22
C ILE A 120 10.10 -1.40 16.99
N LYS A 121 10.03 -2.71 16.69
CA LYS A 121 10.91 -3.72 17.33
C LYS A 121 12.39 -3.42 17.11
N ALA A 122 12.76 -3.02 15.89
CA ALA A 122 14.13 -2.65 15.56
C ALA A 122 14.61 -1.39 16.27
N ASN A 123 13.73 -0.40 16.53
CA ASN A 123 14.08 0.80 17.29
C ASN A 123 14.26 0.49 18.78
N ARG A 124 13.34 -0.26 19.42
CA ARG A 124 13.49 -0.65 20.84
C ARG A 124 14.78 -1.42 21.12
N LYS A 125 15.19 -2.30 20.19
CA LYS A 125 16.44 -3.06 20.33
C LYS A 125 17.68 -2.15 20.24
N LYS A 126 17.63 -1.05 19.49
CA LYS A 126 18.75 -0.09 19.40
C LYS A 126 18.87 0.77 20.66
N GLU A 127 17.74 1.17 21.25
CA GLU A 127 17.72 1.91 22.52
C GLU A 127 18.25 1.08 23.68
N GLN A 128 17.98 -0.23 23.72
CA GLN A 128 18.50 -1.14 24.76
C GLN A 128 19.98 -1.51 24.63
N ILE A 129 20.60 -1.31 23.46
CA ILE A 129 22.04 -1.58 23.24
C ILE A 129 22.88 -0.31 23.45
N ALA A 130 22.24 0.87 23.41
CA ALA A 130 22.88 2.17 23.56
C ALA A 130 22.78 2.77 24.98
N GLY A 131 22.13 2.08 25.92
CA GLY A 131 22.08 2.42 27.34
C GLY A 131 22.73 1.34 28.17
#